data_AF-I3RDP5-F1
#
_entry.id   AF-I3RDP5-F1
#
_cell.length_a   1.000
_cell.length_b   1.000
_cell.length_c   1.000
_cell.angle_alpha   90.00
_cell.angle_beta   90.00
_cell.angle_gamma   90.00
#
_symmetry.space_group_name_H-M   'P 1'
#
loop_
_entity.id
_entity.type
_entity.pdbx_description
1 polymer ?
#
loop_
_entity_poly.entity_id
_entity_poly.type
_entity_poly.pdbx_seq_one_letter_code
_entity_poly.pdbx_strand_id
1 'polypeptide(L)'
;MRLIKSLVLFFLVLPAIMWMNYVRYHEKIQVAGPYPIVYTSENSTYYYLISLFVPTWSLAEIECNGKATIVVEDLNTESVILKKRFHGKLILQFEFPHEGSYIVYSKEATPPTSCIIRLRENLPSQDVQRVMYTVGLISGIILVGILRRW
;
A
#
# COMPACT_ATOMS: atom_id res chain seq x y z
N MET A 1 35.74 -15.66 -24.00
CA MET A 1 35.70 -15.72 -22.52
C MET A 1 35.17 -14.44 -21.83
N ARG A 2 35.59 -13.22 -22.22
CA ARG A 2 35.12 -11.98 -21.56
C ARG A 2 33.60 -11.78 -21.61
N LEU A 3 32.96 -11.98 -22.76
CA LEU A 3 31.50 -11.86 -22.92
C LEU A 3 30.71 -12.82 -22.03
N ILE A 4 31.15 -14.07 -21.91
CA ILE A 4 30.45 -15.07 -21.09
C ILE A 4 30.54 -14.71 -19.60
N LYS A 5 31.72 -14.25 -19.14
CA LYS A 5 31.88 -13.75 -17.76
C LYS A 5 30.95 -12.56 -17.47
N SER A 6 30.83 -11.61 -18.39
CA SER A 6 29.90 -10.49 -18.25
C SER A 6 28.43 -10.93 -18.21
N LEU A 7 28.05 -11.92 -19.02
CA LEU A 7 26.69 -12.44 -19.06
C LEU A 7 26.33 -13.18 -17.76
N VAL A 8 27.24 -14.02 -17.26
CA VAL A 8 27.07 -14.72 -15.97
C VAL A 8 26.94 -13.70 -14.83
N LEU A 9 27.80 -12.68 -14.81
CA LEU A 9 27.72 -11.61 -13.81
C LEU A 9 26.37 -10.88 -13.87
N PHE A 10 25.89 -10.53 -15.08
CA PHE A 10 24.61 -9.88 -15.27
C PHE A 10 23.45 -10.70 -14.69
N PHE A 11 23.35 -11.98 -15.05
CA PHE A 11 22.28 -12.87 -14.58
C PHE A 11 22.37 -13.19 -13.08
N LEU A 12 23.56 -13.10 -12.47
CA LEU A 12 23.75 -13.21 -11.02
C LEU A 12 23.29 -11.96 -10.27
N VAL A 13 23.57 -10.78 -10.83
CA VAL A 13 23.29 -9.49 -10.18
C VAL A 13 21.82 -9.09 -10.33
N LEU A 14 21.15 -9.51 -11.40
CA LEU A 14 19.78 -9.12 -11.72
C LEU A 14 18.75 -9.47 -10.62
N PRO A 15 18.73 -10.71 -10.06
CA PRO A 15 17.86 -11.03 -8.92
C PRO A 15 18.15 -10.20 -7.67
N ALA A 16 19.44 -9.90 -7.40
CA ALA A 16 19.83 -9.08 -6.26
C ALA A 16 19.34 -7.63 -6.39
N ILE A 17 19.41 -7.04 -7.59
CA ILE A 17 18.86 -5.71 -7.88
C ILE A 17 17.34 -5.72 -7.71
N MET A 18 16.65 -6.76 -8.20
CA MET A 18 15.20 -6.89 -8.05
C MET A 18 14.79 -6.98 -6.58
N TRP A 19 15.51 -7.77 -5.78
CA TRP A 19 15.28 -7.87 -4.34
C TRP A 19 15.52 -6.55 -3.60
N MET A 20 16.59 -5.82 -3.91
CA MET A 20 16.84 -4.50 -3.32
C MET A 20 15.72 -3.50 -3.64
N ASN A 21 15.23 -3.49 -4.88
CA ASN A 21 14.09 -2.65 -5.26
C ASN A 21 12.80 -3.09 -4.56
N TYR A 22 12.62 -4.39 -4.33
CA TYR A 22 11.50 -4.93 -3.58
C TYR A 22 11.48 -4.42 -2.14
N VAL A 23 12.58 -4.57 -1.40
CA VAL A 23 12.69 -4.10 0.00
C VAL A 23 12.37 -2.60 0.08
N ARG A 24 12.94 -1.81 -0.83
CA ARG A 24 12.69 -0.37 -0.88
C ARG A 24 11.23 -0.01 -1.17
N TYR A 25 10.54 -0.79 -1.99
CA TYR A 25 9.11 -0.59 -2.28
C TYR A 25 8.23 -1.00 -1.09
N HIS A 26 8.53 -2.14 -0.48
CA HIS A 26 7.79 -2.69 0.65
C HIS A 26 7.84 -1.78 1.87
N GLU A 27 9.01 -1.21 2.17
CA GLU A 27 9.25 -0.28 3.29
C GLU A 27 8.80 1.16 2.98
N LYS A 28 8.33 1.45 1.76
CA LYS A 28 7.93 2.81 1.37
C LYS A 28 6.60 3.17 2.04
N ILE A 29 6.71 3.91 3.14
CA ILE A 29 5.56 4.51 3.81
C ILE A 29 4.95 5.59 2.91
N GLN A 30 3.68 5.42 2.54
CA GLN A 30 2.89 6.46 1.88
C GLN A 30 1.94 7.08 2.90
N VAL A 31 1.99 8.41 3.05
CA VAL A 31 1.13 9.13 4.01
C VAL A 31 0.06 9.88 3.22
N ALA A 32 -1.21 9.59 3.52
CA ALA A 32 -2.34 10.34 3.00
C ALA A 32 -2.93 11.19 4.14
N GLY A 33 -2.77 12.50 4.04
CA GLY A 33 -3.34 13.49 4.96
C GLY A 33 -2.33 14.16 5.91
N PRO A 34 -2.83 15.00 6.84
CA PRO A 34 -4.24 15.31 7.07
C PRO A 34 -4.80 16.30 6.04
N TYR A 35 -5.90 15.95 5.38
CA TYR A 35 -6.67 16.89 4.56
C TYR A 35 -7.94 17.27 5.31
N PRO A 36 -8.07 18.51 5.82
CA PRO A 36 -9.31 18.99 6.40
C PRO A 36 -10.25 19.42 5.26
N ILE A 37 -10.83 18.46 4.53
CA ILE A 37 -11.99 18.78 3.69
C ILE A 37 -13.21 18.63 4.60
N VAL A 38 -13.53 19.70 5.33
CA VAL A 38 -14.73 19.81 6.14
C VAL A 38 -15.89 20.04 5.20
N TYR A 39 -16.65 18.99 4.87
CA TYR A 39 -17.93 19.14 4.18
C TYR A 39 -19.03 19.25 5.23
N THR A 40 -19.67 20.41 5.31
CA THR A 40 -20.88 20.61 6.11
C THR A 40 -22.06 20.20 5.24
N SER A 41 -22.67 19.05 5.52
CA SER A 41 -23.99 18.75 4.94
C SER A 41 -25.02 19.75 5.50
N GLU A 42 -26.04 20.10 4.71
CA GLU A 42 -27.17 20.97 5.10
C GLU A 42 -27.82 20.60 6.45
N ASN A 43 -27.58 19.38 6.96
CA ASN A 43 -27.99 18.89 8.28
C ASN A 43 -26.91 18.97 9.39
N SER A 44 -25.98 19.93 9.34
CA SER A 44 -25.00 20.21 10.42
C SER A 44 -24.05 19.05 10.78
N THR A 45 -23.89 18.09 9.88
CA THR A 45 -22.95 16.97 10.06
C THR A 45 -21.66 17.28 9.32
N TYR A 46 -20.55 17.35 10.06
CA TYR A 46 -19.22 17.52 9.48
C TYR A 46 -18.72 16.17 8.96
N TYR A 47 -18.40 16.11 7.68
CA TYR A 47 -17.72 14.98 7.05
C TYR A 47 -16.29 15.40 6.71
N TYR A 48 -15.32 14.69 7.25
CA TYR A 48 -13.94 14.74 6.76
C TYR A 48 -13.81 13.67 5.69
N LEU A 49 -13.36 14.00 4.48
CA LEU A 49 -13.19 13.04 3.40
C LEU A 49 -11.72 12.98 2.96
N ILE A 50 -11.14 11.78 3.03
CA ILE A 50 -9.80 11.47 2.51
C ILE A 50 -9.99 10.46 1.39
N SER A 51 -9.71 10.87 0.17
CA SER A 51 -9.59 9.94 -0.96
C SER A 51 -8.15 9.48 -1.07
N LEU A 52 -7.94 8.16 -1.18
CA LEU A 52 -6.62 7.57 -1.30
C LEU A 52 -6.66 6.42 -2.31
N PHE A 53 -5.61 6.31 -3.12
CA PHE A 53 -5.41 5.18 -4.00
C PHE A 53 -4.39 4.24 -3.34
N VAL A 54 -4.78 2.97 -3.15
CA VAL A 54 -3.87 1.93 -2.66
C VAL A 54 -3.44 1.09 -3.86
N PRO A 55 -2.13 1.00 -4.13
CA PRO A 55 -1.65 0.29 -5.32
C PRO A 55 -1.74 -1.23 -5.20
N THR A 56 -1.88 -1.78 -3.99
CA THR A 56 -1.82 -3.23 -3.72
C THR A 56 -2.50 -3.59 -2.40
N TRP A 57 -2.37 -4.84 -1.93
CA TRP A 57 -2.68 -5.16 -0.54
C TRP A 57 -1.70 -4.42 0.37
N SER A 58 -2.24 -3.57 1.26
CA SER A 58 -1.41 -2.75 2.14
C SER A 58 -1.90 -2.73 3.58
N LEU A 59 -0.97 -2.77 4.53
CA LEU A 59 -1.25 -2.48 5.93
C LEU A 59 -1.30 -0.98 6.14
N ALA A 60 -2.38 -0.49 6.72
CA ALA A 60 -2.58 0.91 7.03
C ALA A 60 -2.76 1.14 8.52
N GLU A 61 -2.28 2.29 8.98
CA GLU A 61 -2.52 2.81 10.31
C GLU A 61 -3.35 4.09 10.19
N ILE A 62 -4.44 4.15 10.94
CA ILE A 62 -5.23 5.36 11.11
C ILE A 62 -5.02 5.91 12.52
N GLU A 63 -4.67 7.20 12.58
CA GLU A 63 -4.55 7.95 13.82
C GLU A 63 -5.53 9.12 13.77
N CYS A 64 -6.45 9.17 14.73
CA CYS A 64 -7.44 10.22 14.84
C CYS A 64 -7.51 10.81 16.25
N ASN A 65 -7.82 12.09 16.32
CA ASN A 65 -8.10 12.82 17.56
C ASN A 65 -9.43 13.54 17.42
N GLY A 66 -10.30 13.45 18.45
CA GLY A 66 -11.61 14.08 18.46
C GLY A 66 -12.74 13.13 18.85
N LYS A 67 -13.91 13.29 18.22
CA LYS A 67 -15.09 12.45 18.46
C LYS A 67 -15.85 12.29 17.16
N ALA A 68 -15.79 11.10 16.57
CA ALA A 68 -16.52 10.76 15.36
C ALA A 68 -16.69 9.25 15.20
N THR A 69 -17.45 8.85 14.19
CA THR A 69 -17.43 7.49 13.63
C THR A 69 -16.71 7.51 12.30
N ILE A 70 -15.61 6.78 12.18
CA ILE A 70 -14.84 6.67 10.94
C ILE A 70 -15.35 5.47 10.16
N VAL A 71 -15.48 5.66 8.85
CA VAL A 71 -15.80 4.63 7.88
C VAL A 71 -14.73 4.63 6.80
N VAL A 72 -14.22 3.45 6.48
CA VAL A 72 -13.34 3.20 5.34
C VAL A 72 -14.12 2.32 4.37
N GLU A 73 -14.23 2.78 3.13
CA GLU A 73 -15.04 2.15 2.09
C GLU A 73 -14.23 2.03 0.81
N ASP A 74 -14.34 0.88 0.17
CA ASP A 74 -13.81 0.64 -1.16
C ASP A 74 -14.77 1.22 -2.20
N LEU A 75 -14.29 2.15 -3.03
CA LEU A 75 -15.11 2.77 -4.08
C LEU A 75 -15.43 1.82 -5.24
N ASN A 76 -14.66 0.74 -5.41
CA ASN A 76 -14.89 -0.20 -6.49
C ASN A 76 -15.93 -1.28 -6.12
N THR A 77 -15.86 -1.80 -4.89
CA THR A 77 -16.80 -2.83 -4.41
C THR A 77 -17.95 -2.29 -3.56
N GLU A 78 -17.93 -1.00 -3.22
CA GLU A 78 -18.86 -0.35 -2.27
C GLU A 78 -18.89 -1.05 -0.89
N SER A 79 -17.81 -1.77 -0.56
CA SER A 79 -17.74 -2.54 0.68
C SER A 79 -17.07 -1.74 1.79
N VAL A 80 -17.66 -1.83 2.99
CA VAL A 80 -17.09 -1.19 4.19
C VAL A 80 -16.04 -2.10 4.80
N ILE A 81 -14.79 -1.63 4.77
CA ILE A 81 -13.62 -2.35 5.28
C ILE A 81 -13.48 -2.13 6.79
N LEU A 82 -13.74 -0.89 7.23
CA LEU A 82 -13.59 -0.51 8.62
C LEU A 82 -14.70 0.46 9.01
N LYS A 83 -15.33 0.20 10.15
CA LYS A 83 -16.25 1.14 10.81
C LYS A 83 -15.95 1.17 12.30
N LYS A 84 -15.48 2.32 12.80
CA LYS A 84 -15.16 2.48 14.23
C LYS A 84 -15.58 3.85 14.76
N ARG A 85 -16.27 3.81 15.90
CA ARG A 85 -16.59 4.99 16.71
C ARG A 85 -15.48 5.22 17.72
N PHE A 86 -15.09 6.47 17.91
CA PHE A 86 -14.07 6.83 18.89
C PHE A 86 -14.42 8.13 19.63
N HIS A 87 -13.81 8.28 20.80
CA HIS A 87 -13.84 9.49 21.62
C HIS A 87 -12.45 9.70 22.24
N GLY A 88 -11.84 10.86 22.03
CA GLY A 88 -10.44 11.12 22.38
C GLY A 88 -9.51 10.73 21.24
N LYS A 89 -8.49 9.92 21.54
CA LYS A 89 -7.49 9.45 20.57
C LYS A 89 -7.79 8.03 20.11
N LEU A 90 -7.78 7.80 18.81
CA LEU A 90 -7.87 6.49 18.17
C LEU A 90 -6.58 6.21 17.40
N ILE A 91 -5.96 5.06 17.65
CA ILE A 91 -4.91 4.50 16.82
C ILE A 91 -5.33 3.07 16.49
N LEU A 92 -5.43 2.74 15.21
CA LEU A 92 -5.80 1.40 14.77
C LEU A 92 -5.06 1.02 13.49
N GLN A 93 -4.70 -0.25 13.39
CA GLN A 93 -4.18 -0.85 12.16
C GLN A 93 -5.28 -1.65 11.48
N PHE A 94 -5.35 -1.56 10.16
CA PHE A 94 -6.26 -2.31 9.32
C PHE A 94 -5.63 -2.54 7.95
N GLU A 95 -6.19 -3.48 7.19
CA GLU A 95 -5.65 -3.88 5.89
C GLU A 95 -6.56 -3.41 4.75
N PHE A 96 -5.96 -2.94 3.66
CA PHE A 96 -6.64 -2.72 2.39
C PHE A 96 -6.57 -4.00 1.55
N PRO A 97 -7.69 -4.68 1.29
CA PRO A 97 -7.67 -6.07 0.78
C PRO A 97 -7.10 -6.20 -0.64
N HIS A 98 -7.13 -5.15 -1.45
CA HIS A 98 -6.62 -5.18 -2.82
C HIS A 98 -6.25 -3.78 -3.34
N GLU A 99 -5.68 -3.74 -4.54
CA GLU A 99 -5.49 -2.49 -5.29
C GLU A 99 -6.84 -1.80 -5.54
N GLY A 100 -6.92 -0.49 -5.33
CA GLY A 100 -8.16 0.25 -5.54
C GLY A 100 -8.16 1.66 -4.97
N SER A 101 -9.25 2.37 -5.27
CA SER A 101 -9.54 3.69 -4.71
C SER A 101 -10.42 3.54 -3.50
N TYR A 102 -10.02 4.14 -2.39
CA TYR A 102 -10.73 4.05 -1.12
C TYR A 102 -11.07 5.45 -0.63
N ILE A 103 -12.21 5.55 0.05
CA ILE A 103 -12.59 6.75 0.78
C ILE A 103 -12.58 6.47 2.27
N VAL A 104 -12.01 7.40 3.01
CA VAL A 104 -12.16 7.46 4.45
C VAL A 104 -12.97 8.67 4.78
N TYR A 105 -14.07 8.45 5.48
CA TYR A 105 -14.95 9.51 5.89
C TYR A 105 -15.41 9.37 7.33
N SER A 106 -15.74 10.50 7.94
CA SER A 106 -16.26 10.54 9.30
C SER A 106 -17.74 10.92 9.30
N LYS A 107 -18.51 10.25 10.14
CA LYS A 107 -19.91 10.55 10.47
C LYS A 107 -19.97 11.10 11.90
N GLU A 108 -20.92 12.00 12.14
CA GLU A 108 -21.19 12.58 13.46
C GLU A 108 -19.94 13.22 14.10
N ALA A 109 -19.08 13.82 13.28
CA ALA A 109 -17.83 14.40 13.77
C ALA A 109 -18.09 15.67 14.57
N THR A 110 -17.50 15.75 15.76
CA THR A 110 -17.53 16.96 16.58
C THR A 110 -16.21 17.72 16.39
N PRO A 111 -16.20 18.97 15.92
CA PRO A 111 -14.98 19.76 15.82
C PRO A 111 -14.35 20.01 17.21
N PRO A 112 -13.01 20.02 17.33
CA PRO A 112 -12.03 19.66 16.30
C PRO A 112 -11.84 18.14 16.23
N THR A 113 -12.10 17.56 15.05
CA THR A 113 -11.71 16.17 14.75
C THR A 113 -10.67 16.18 13.64
N SER A 114 -9.60 15.40 13.78
CA SER A 114 -8.58 15.24 12.75
C SER A 114 -8.18 13.77 12.62
N CYS A 115 -7.85 13.36 11.40
CA CYS A 115 -7.43 11.99 11.08
C CYS A 115 -6.26 12.03 10.09
N ILE A 116 -5.31 11.13 10.29
CA ILE A 116 -4.18 10.88 9.39
C ILE A 116 -4.15 9.38 9.10
N ILE A 117 -3.89 9.04 7.84
CA ILE A 117 -3.76 7.65 7.41
C ILE A 117 -2.35 7.45 6.88
N ARG A 118 -1.69 6.38 7.34
CA ARG A 118 -0.33 6.00 6.94
C ARG A 118 -0.38 4.58 6.41
N LEU A 119 -0.04 4.40 5.14
CA LEU A 119 0.24 3.09 4.55
C LEU A 119 1.64 2.68 5.00
N ARG A 120 1.74 1.63 5.82
CA ARG A 120 3.00 1.17 6.42
C ARG A 120 3.70 0.12 5.57
N GLU A 121 2.95 -0.87 5.10
CA GLU A 121 3.49 -1.99 4.33
C GLU A 121 2.70 -2.13 3.05
N ASN A 122 3.39 -2.11 1.91
CA ASN A 122 2.78 -2.42 0.62
C ASN A 122 3.27 -3.81 0.20
N LEU A 123 2.36 -4.78 0.11
CA LEU A 123 2.68 -6.07 -0.48
C LEU A 123 2.60 -5.94 -2.00
N PRO A 124 3.54 -6.48 -2.78
CA PRO A 124 3.52 -6.36 -4.23
C PRO A 124 2.31 -7.11 -4.78
N SER A 125 1.69 -6.59 -5.83
CA SER A 125 0.59 -7.29 -6.50
C SER A 125 1.05 -8.68 -6.97
N GLN A 126 0.10 -9.61 -7.10
CA GLN A 126 0.40 -10.95 -7.59
C GLN A 126 1.11 -10.94 -8.94
N ASP A 127 0.82 -9.94 -9.79
CA ASP A 127 1.48 -9.76 -11.08
C ASP A 127 2.94 -9.38 -10.94
N VAL A 128 3.28 -8.44 -10.05
CA VAL A 128 4.67 -8.06 -9.78
C VAL A 128 5.44 -9.25 -9.23
N GLN A 129 4.86 -10.00 -8.30
CA GLN A 129 5.47 -11.22 -7.76
C GLN A 129 5.71 -12.26 -8.86
N ARG A 130 4.71 -12.51 -9.70
CA ARG A 130 4.80 -13.47 -10.81
C ARG A 130 5.90 -13.09 -11.79
N VAL A 131 6.03 -11.82 -12.15
CA VAL A 131 7.10 -11.33 -13.01
C VAL A 131 8.46 -11.52 -12.34
N MET A 132 8.59 -11.16 -11.05
CA MET A 132 9.85 -11.37 -10.31
C MET A 132 10.29 -12.84 -10.31
N TYR A 133 9.38 -13.76 -9.98
CA TYR A 133 9.68 -15.20 -9.98
C TYR A 133 10.02 -15.72 -11.37
N THR A 134 9.30 -15.28 -12.40
CA THR A 134 9.54 -15.71 -13.79
C THR A 134 10.92 -15.26 -14.27
N VAL A 135 11.28 -14.00 -14.00
CA VAL A 135 12.60 -13.45 -14.36
C VAL A 135 13.71 -14.17 -13.61
N GLY A 136 13.53 -14.44 -12.31
CA GLY A 136 14.49 -15.22 -11.51
C GLY A 136 14.68 -16.64 -12.06
N LEU A 137 13.59 -17.30 -12.44
CA LEU A 137 13.60 -18.67 -12.97
C LEU A 137 14.28 -18.73 -14.35
N ILE A 138 13.94 -17.83 -15.27
CA ILE A 138 14.58 -17.73 -16.59
C ILE A 138 16.08 -17.44 -16.42
N SER A 139 16.43 -16.48 -15.56
CA SER A 139 17.83 -16.14 -15.28
C SER A 139 18.61 -17.34 -14.74
N GLY A 140 18.02 -18.11 -13.82
CA GLY A 140 18.62 -19.33 -13.29
C GLY A 140 18.83 -20.41 -14.35
N ILE A 141 17.83 -20.66 -15.21
CA ILE A 141 17.95 -21.64 -16.31
C ILE A 141 19.07 -21.23 -17.28
N ILE A 142 19.13 -19.95 -17.66
CA ILE A 142 20.19 -19.44 -18.55
C ILE A 142 21.56 -19.62 -17.88
N LEU A 143 21.67 -19.29 -16.60
CA LEU A 143 22.93 -19.41 -15.85
C LEU A 143 23.42 -20.87 -15.81
N VAL A 144 22.52 -21.82 -15.50
CA VAL A 144 22.82 -23.26 -15.50
C VAL A 144 23.24 -23.73 -16.91
N GLY A 145 22.53 -23.28 -17.95
CA GLY A 145 22.85 -23.61 -19.34
C GLY A 145 24.24 -23.12 -19.76
N ILE A 146 24.63 -21.92 -19.33
CA ILE A 146 25.95 -21.35 -19.61
C ILE A 146 27.04 -22.09 -18.83
N LEU A 147 26.82 -22.34 -17.54
CA LEU A 147 27.79 -23.02 -16.68
C LEU A 147 28.00 -24.48 -17.08
N ARG A 148 26.97 -25.18 -17.55
CA ARG A 148 27.07 -26.58 -18.00
C ARG A 148 27.83 -26.73 -19.32
N ARG A 149 27.90 -25.68 -20.13
CA ARG A 149 28.56 -25.67 -21.44
C ARG A 149 30.00 -25.12 -21.38
N TRP A 150 30.40 -24.61 -20.22
CA TRP A 150 31.75 -24.19 -19.86
C TRP A 150 32.50 -25.35 -19.22
#